data_AF-A0A238X7I1-F1
#
_entry.id   AF-A0A238X7I1-F1
#
_cell.length_a   1.000
_cell.length_b   1.000
_cell.length_c   1.000
_cell.angle_alpha   90.00
_cell.angle_beta   90.00
_cell.angle_gamma   90.00
#
_symmetry.space_group_name_H-M   'P 1'
#
loop_
_entity.id
_entity.type
_entity.pdbx_description
1 polymer ?
#
loop_
_entity_poly.entity_id
_entity_poly.type
_entity_poly.pdbx_seq_one_letter_code
_entity_poly.pdbx_strand_id
1 'polypeptide(L)'
;MKKFIYLFMVLGLVFTACDPMEDIYNEIDAQKEIITGEIEFSLSDDDYDDLDLSYGNFSSIDDAKSMIPELLTDKYPVWGDGSLATVTFKLYNPISSPSAEVYELSDDEHNAITGKTYGNFDRDYHIFDYLEATYTSPSEGDFYSLRYRFYAGGESTLTDGFLFENGEWSRFAGFTEDEYKSMGESYPNFSSHDEAALKIPLALPDIFKFSPKSAGDIVQAMYELYKGGGVTKSYVNNYVFDGSTWSTYNNVAEETIKFGHDGSTWVPDNTIKYTLTAADYDLVGNGNYGNFDVRGGKAEESVEVRLDKINTILLNNFPSSAEGQKYVVSYNVYSGAAEIWEMKVILSGGAYVLQ
;
A
#
# COMPACT_ATOMS: atom_id res chain seq x y z
N MET A 1 -55.38 90.88 -12.89
CA MET A 1 -55.59 89.45 -13.19
C MET A 1 -54.25 88.82 -13.56
N LYS A 2 -53.83 87.78 -12.80
CA LYS A 2 -52.83 86.71 -13.09
C LYS A 2 -51.40 87.15 -13.47
N LYS A 3 -50.28 86.58 -13.00
CA LYS A 3 -49.83 85.53 -12.05
C LYS A 3 -48.27 85.70 -12.02
N PHE A 4 -47.59 85.76 -10.85
CA PHE A 4 -46.61 84.76 -10.30
C PHE A 4 -45.41 84.41 -11.25
N ILE A 5 -44.10 84.36 -10.95
CA ILE A 5 -43.22 83.90 -9.82
C ILE A 5 -41.76 84.25 -10.23
N TYR A 6 -40.91 84.90 -9.41
CA TYR A 6 -39.92 84.39 -8.44
C TYR A 6 -38.60 83.74 -8.97
N LEU A 7 -37.51 84.48 -8.69
CA LEU A 7 -36.11 84.16 -8.34
C LEU A 7 -35.85 82.76 -7.72
N PHE A 8 -34.74 82.07 -8.05
CA PHE A 8 -33.67 81.66 -7.11
C PHE A 8 -32.56 80.79 -7.72
N MET A 9 -31.33 81.15 -7.34
CA MET A 9 -30.04 80.47 -7.48
C MET A 9 -30.01 79.23 -6.57
N VAL A 10 -29.53 78.06 -7.06
CA VAL A 10 -29.24 76.90 -6.21
C VAL A 10 -27.84 76.37 -6.51
N LEU A 11 -27.03 76.43 -5.46
CA LEU A 11 -25.68 75.95 -5.26
C LEU A 11 -25.67 74.42 -5.07
N GLY A 12 -24.67 73.75 -5.63
CA GLY A 12 -24.53 72.29 -5.62
C GLY A 12 -24.24 71.68 -4.25
N LEU A 13 -24.74 70.45 -4.08
CA LEU A 13 -24.32 69.48 -3.07
C LEU A 13 -24.25 68.12 -3.77
N VAL A 14 -23.03 67.64 -3.99
CA VAL A 14 -22.77 66.28 -4.47
C VAL A 14 -22.72 65.38 -3.23
N PHE A 15 -23.78 64.60 -3.01
CA PHE A 15 -23.72 63.48 -2.07
C PHE A 15 -23.27 62.25 -2.86
N THR A 16 -22.02 61.86 -2.69
CA THR A 16 -21.59 60.49 -2.99
C THR A 16 -22.25 59.60 -1.95
N ALA A 17 -23.32 58.92 -2.34
CA ALA A 17 -23.81 57.79 -1.55
C ALA A 17 -22.74 56.70 -1.64
N CYS A 18 -21.93 56.53 -0.60
CA CYS A 18 -21.37 55.21 -0.32
C CYS A 18 -22.56 54.28 -0.17
N ASP A 19 -22.55 53.15 -0.87
CA ASP A 19 -23.52 52.10 -0.68
C ASP A 19 -22.94 51.17 0.40
N PRO A 20 -23.19 51.42 1.71
CA PRO A 20 -22.57 50.66 2.78
C PRO A 20 -22.95 49.17 2.71
N MET A 21 -23.99 48.82 1.96
CA MET A 21 -24.38 47.44 1.77
C MET A 21 -23.47 46.74 0.77
N GLU A 22 -23.03 47.42 -0.30
CA GLU A 22 -22.08 46.87 -1.28
C GLU A 22 -20.69 46.66 -0.64
N ASP A 23 -20.24 47.59 0.20
CA ASP A 23 -19.00 47.43 0.98
C ASP A 23 -19.10 46.27 2.00
N ILE A 24 -20.25 46.11 2.68
CA ILE A 24 -20.49 44.98 3.60
C ILE A 24 -20.60 43.65 2.85
N TYR A 25 -21.25 43.60 1.68
CA TYR A 25 -21.32 42.39 0.87
C TYR A 25 -19.95 42.03 0.29
N ASN A 26 -19.15 43.01 -0.12
CA ASN A 26 -17.76 42.79 -0.55
C ASN A 26 -16.87 42.32 0.61
N GLU A 27 -17.07 42.81 1.84
CA GLU A 27 -16.34 42.34 3.03
C GLU A 27 -16.77 40.93 3.47
N ILE A 28 -18.03 40.56 3.28
CA ILE A 28 -18.56 39.22 3.56
C ILE A 28 -18.11 38.23 2.48
N ASP A 29 -18.20 38.58 1.20
CA ASP A 29 -17.72 37.74 0.08
C ASP A 29 -16.18 37.63 0.06
N ALA A 30 -15.45 38.60 0.62
CA ALA A 30 -14.00 38.54 0.79
C ALA A 30 -13.56 37.65 1.96
N GLN A 31 -14.46 37.30 2.89
CA GLN A 31 -14.20 36.25 3.87
C GLN A 31 -14.43 34.90 3.18
N LYS A 32 -13.38 34.36 2.56
CA LYS A 32 -13.34 32.92 2.28
C LYS A 32 -13.61 32.21 3.59
N GLU A 33 -14.77 31.57 3.74
CA GLU A 33 -15.03 30.67 4.84
C GLU A 33 -14.06 29.50 4.68
N ILE A 34 -12.90 29.63 5.33
CA ILE A 34 -11.93 28.56 5.44
C ILE A 34 -12.61 27.48 6.27
N ILE A 35 -12.91 26.36 5.62
CA ILE A 35 -13.47 25.21 6.30
C ILE A 35 -12.35 24.27 6.70
N THR A 36 -12.44 23.78 7.94
CA THR A 36 -11.58 22.71 8.45
C THR A 36 -12.42 21.44 8.48
N GLY A 37 -11.95 20.38 7.83
CA GLY A 37 -12.67 19.13 7.72
C GLY A 37 -11.76 17.92 7.57
N GLU A 38 -12.33 16.73 7.68
CA GLU A 38 -11.68 15.47 7.37
C GLU A 38 -12.45 14.78 6.24
N ILE A 39 -11.75 14.26 5.24
CA ILE A 39 -12.32 13.53 4.12
C ILE A 39 -11.60 12.20 3.90
N GLU A 40 -12.37 11.17 3.55
CA GLU A 40 -11.85 9.95 2.93
C GLU A 40 -12.23 9.98 1.45
N PHE A 41 -11.24 9.81 0.58
CA PHE A 41 -11.37 10.03 -0.85
C PHE A 41 -10.65 8.92 -1.61
N SER A 42 -11.32 8.27 -2.56
CA SER A 42 -10.69 7.32 -3.48
C SER A 42 -10.64 7.94 -4.87
N LEU A 43 -9.47 7.94 -5.50
CA LEU A 43 -9.32 8.48 -6.86
C LEU A 43 -10.14 7.65 -7.86
N SER A 44 -10.99 8.34 -8.59
CA SER A 44 -11.72 7.87 -9.77
C SER A 44 -10.88 7.98 -11.02
N ASP A 45 -11.33 7.37 -12.11
CA ASP A 45 -10.65 7.43 -13.41
C ASP A 45 -10.52 8.89 -13.91
N ASP A 46 -11.54 9.74 -13.69
CA ASP A 46 -11.51 11.17 -14.01
C ASP A 46 -10.39 11.91 -13.22
N ASP A 47 -10.12 11.49 -11.99
CA ASP A 47 -9.07 12.10 -11.16
C ASP A 47 -7.67 11.76 -11.66
N TYR A 48 -7.48 10.56 -12.22
CA TYR A 48 -6.23 10.21 -12.89
C TYR A 48 -6.08 10.95 -14.21
N ASP A 49 -7.18 11.16 -14.96
CA ASP A 49 -7.17 11.95 -16.18
C ASP A 49 -6.82 13.42 -15.90
N ASP A 50 -7.35 14.02 -14.83
CA ASP A 50 -7.00 15.38 -14.37
C ASP A 50 -5.51 15.49 -14.00
N LEU A 51 -4.90 14.38 -13.56
CA LEU A 51 -3.48 14.26 -13.23
C LEU A 51 -2.60 13.87 -14.44
N ASP A 52 -3.16 13.80 -15.65
CA ASP A 52 -2.50 13.33 -16.87
C ASP A 52 -1.95 11.89 -16.77
N LEU A 53 -2.54 11.05 -15.92
CA LEU A 53 -2.14 9.66 -15.67
C LEU A 53 -2.96 8.67 -16.53
N SER A 54 -2.57 8.53 -17.79
CA SER A 54 -3.26 7.70 -18.80
C SER A 54 -3.48 6.21 -18.46
N TYR A 55 -2.76 5.65 -17.48
CA TYR A 55 -2.93 4.27 -17.02
C TYR A 55 -3.87 4.13 -15.81
N GLY A 56 -4.39 5.23 -15.28
CA GLY A 56 -5.27 5.22 -14.11
C GLY A 56 -4.57 4.75 -12.84
N ASN A 57 -3.25 4.96 -12.70
CA ASN A 57 -2.46 4.60 -11.54
C ASN A 57 -1.16 5.42 -11.46
N PHE A 58 -0.57 5.49 -10.27
CA PHE A 58 0.75 6.07 -10.05
C PHE A 58 1.86 5.04 -10.27
N SER A 59 3.02 5.47 -10.76
CA SER A 59 4.20 4.59 -10.88
C SER A 59 4.99 4.46 -9.58
N SER A 60 4.80 5.39 -8.65
CA SER A 60 5.45 5.37 -7.33
C SER A 60 4.63 6.12 -6.28
N ILE A 61 4.89 5.80 -5.02
CA ILE A 61 4.35 6.53 -3.87
C ILE A 61 4.80 8.00 -3.87
N ASP A 62 6.00 8.28 -4.37
CA ASP A 62 6.55 9.63 -4.42
C ASP A 62 5.82 10.49 -5.47
N ASP A 63 5.47 9.93 -6.63
CA ASP A 63 4.63 10.60 -7.63
C ASP A 63 3.25 10.92 -7.02
N ALA A 64 2.64 9.94 -6.34
CA ALA A 64 1.36 10.15 -5.66
C ALA A 64 1.44 11.29 -4.62
N LYS A 65 2.47 11.31 -3.78
CA LYS A 65 2.70 12.37 -2.79
C LYS A 65 2.94 13.74 -3.42
N SER A 66 3.53 13.79 -4.61
CA SER A 66 3.80 15.04 -5.32
C SER A 66 2.58 15.59 -6.06
N MET A 67 1.73 14.72 -6.61
CA MET A 67 0.65 15.11 -7.53
C MET A 67 -0.70 15.28 -6.82
N ILE A 68 -1.02 14.42 -5.85
CA ILE A 68 -2.30 14.47 -5.13
C ILE A 68 -2.55 15.82 -4.43
N PRO A 69 -1.54 16.54 -3.86
CA PRO A 69 -1.76 17.86 -3.27
C PRO A 69 -2.41 18.90 -4.20
N GLU A 70 -2.05 18.90 -5.48
CA GLU A 70 -2.63 19.82 -6.47
C GLU A 70 -4.09 19.46 -6.75
N LEU A 71 -4.36 18.17 -6.98
CA LEU A 71 -5.71 17.65 -7.12
C LEU A 71 -6.62 17.99 -5.92
N LEU A 72 -6.11 17.84 -4.69
CA LEU A 72 -6.85 18.19 -3.48
C LEU A 72 -7.10 19.70 -3.38
N THR A 73 -6.16 20.53 -3.83
CA THR A 73 -6.32 22.00 -3.86
C THR A 73 -7.44 22.40 -4.83
N ASP A 74 -7.50 21.75 -6.00
CA ASP A 74 -8.52 22.04 -7.01
C ASP A 74 -9.91 21.54 -6.59
N LYS A 75 -9.98 20.37 -5.96
CA LYS A 75 -11.25 19.81 -5.46
C LYS A 75 -11.77 20.49 -4.21
N TYR A 76 -10.87 20.92 -3.33
CA TYR A 76 -11.21 21.48 -2.02
C TYR A 76 -10.61 22.89 -1.84
N PRO A 77 -10.93 23.85 -2.73
CA PRO A 77 -10.25 25.16 -2.79
C PRO A 77 -10.54 26.11 -1.61
N VAL A 78 -11.51 25.74 -0.76
CA VAL A 78 -11.91 26.49 0.43
C VAL A 78 -11.43 25.82 1.73
N TRP A 79 -10.75 24.68 1.64
CA TRP A 79 -10.21 23.99 2.80
C TRP A 79 -8.91 24.64 3.22
N GLY A 80 -8.68 24.73 4.53
CA GLY A 80 -7.51 25.40 5.08
C GLY A 80 -6.85 24.64 6.22
N ASP A 81 -6.06 25.36 7.02
CA ASP A 81 -5.22 24.78 8.08
C ASP A 81 -6.00 23.80 8.99
N GLY A 82 -5.35 22.68 9.30
CA GLY A 82 -5.90 21.60 10.12
C GLY A 82 -6.85 20.66 9.38
N SER A 83 -7.12 20.87 8.08
CA SER A 83 -7.90 19.91 7.30
C SER A 83 -7.12 18.64 6.99
N LEU A 84 -7.81 17.51 6.89
CA LEU A 84 -7.23 16.20 6.66
C LEU A 84 -7.90 15.50 5.47
N ALA A 85 -7.12 14.82 4.64
CA ALA A 85 -7.59 13.99 3.56
C ALA A 85 -6.90 12.63 3.62
N THR A 86 -7.67 11.56 3.78
CA THR A 86 -7.20 10.19 3.60
C THR A 86 -7.52 9.79 2.18
N VAL A 87 -6.49 9.61 1.35
CA VAL A 87 -6.62 9.42 -0.09
C VAL A 87 -6.19 8.00 -0.47
N THR A 88 -7.12 7.22 -1.02
CA THR A 88 -6.88 5.91 -1.61
C THR A 88 -6.66 6.03 -3.12
N PHE A 89 -5.63 5.39 -3.64
CA PHE A 89 -5.27 5.42 -5.06
C PHE A 89 -4.67 4.10 -5.54
N LYS A 90 -4.59 3.94 -6.85
CA LYS A 90 -4.02 2.80 -7.56
C LYS A 90 -2.53 3.04 -7.76
N LEU A 91 -1.71 2.09 -7.34
CA LEU A 91 -0.26 2.07 -7.54
C LEU A 91 0.09 0.93 -8.51
N TYR A 92 0.92 1.22 -9.51
CA TYR A 92 1.53 0.21 -10.35
C TYR A 92 2.47 -0.66 -9.53
N ASN A 93 2.08 -1.92 -9.33
CA ASN A 93 2.79 -2.89 -8.52
C ASN A 93 2.88 -4.22 -9.29
N PRO A 94 3.78 -4.31 -10.28
CA PRO A 94 3.92 -5.50 -11.11
C PRO A 94 4.53 -6.66 -10.32
N ILE A 95 3.92 -7.83 -10.46
CA ILE A 95 4.45 -9.08 -9.90
C ILE A 95 4.85 -9.97 -11.06
N SER A 96 6.03 -10.61 -10.93
CA SER A 96 6.60 -11.48 -11.96
C SER A 96 5.58 -12.53 -12.42
N SER A 97 5.42 -12.68 -13.74
CA SER A 97 4.51 -13.63 -14.37
C SER A 97 5.23 -14.38 -15.51
N PRO A 98 6.29 -15.14 -15.20
CA PRO A 98 7.14 -15.75 -16.21
C PRO A 98 6.41 -16.88 -16.96
N SER A 99 6.98 -17.30 -18.09
CA SER A 99 6.46 -18.41 -18.87
C SER A 99 7.59 -19.14 -19.60
N ALA A 100 7.51 -20.46 -19.68
CA ALA A 100 8.51 -21.31 -20.33
C ALA A 100 7.85 -22.53 -20.96
N GLU A 101 8.43 -23.02 -22.06
CA GLU A 101 8.04 -24.32 -22.62
C GLU A 101 8.32 -25.42 -21.59
N VAL A 102 7.43 -26.42 -21.53
CA VAL A 102 7.61 -27.54 -20.60
C VAL A 102 8.75 -28.42 -21.09
N TYR A 103 9.77 -28.58 -20.27
CA TYR A 103 10.83 -29.56 -20.47
C TYR A 103 10.55 -30.79 -19.63
N GLU A 104 10.40 -31.95 -20.27
CA GLU A 104 10.12 -33.22 -19.59
C GLU A 104 11.42 -33.99 -19.34
N LEU A 105 11.72 -34.23 -18.07
CA LEU A 105 12.92 -34.95 -17.66
C LEU A 105 12.81 -36.43 -18.04
N SER A 106 13.88 -36.95 -18.62
CA SER A 106 14.05 -38.37 -18.90
C SER A 106 14.39 -39.18 -17.65
N ASP A 107 14.16 -40.49 -17.69
CA ASP A 107 14.56 -41.42 -16.64
C ASP A 107 16.05 -41.30 -16.28
N ASP A 108 16.91 -41.11 -17.29
CA ASP A 108 18.35 -40.97 -17.12
C ASP A 108 18.74 -39.70 -16.36
N GLU A 109 18.05 -38.58 -16.61
CA GLU A 109 18.27 -37.33 -15.87
C GLU A 109 17.87 -37.46 -14.40
N HIS A 110 16.75 -38.14 -14.10
CA HIS A 110 16.39 -38.42 -12.72
C HIS A 110 17.45 -39.31 -12.04
N ASN A 111 17.82 -40.40 -12.72
CA ASN A 111 18.77 -41.37 -12.20
C ASN A 111 20.17 -40.78 -11.97
N ALA A 112 20.59 -39.83 -12.80
CA ALA A 112 21.85 -39.10 -12.64
C ALA A 112 21.91 -38.31 -11.33
N ILE A 113 20.79 -37.75 -10.89
CA ILE A 113 20.69 -37.01 -9.63
C ILE A 113 20.53 -37.96 -8.44
N THR A 114 19.63 -38.94 -8.52
CA THR A 114 19.30 -39.79 -7.36
C THR A 114 20.30 -40.93 -7.14
N GLY A 115 21.11 -41.28 -8.15
CA GLY A 115 21.95 -42.49 -8.15
C GLY A 115 21.16 -43.81 -8.16
N LYS A 116 19.92 -43.78 -8.66
CA LYS A 116 18.99 -44.94 -8.71
C LYS A 116 18.70 -45.31 -10.15
N THR A 117 17.78 -46.27 -10.36
CA THR A 117 17.37 -46.74 -11.70
C THR A 117 15.86 -46.66 -11.93
N TYR A 118 15.12 -46.03 -11.01
CA TYR A 118 13.65 -45.98 -11.08
C TYR A 118 13.14 -44.84 -11.99
N GLY A 119 14.00 -43.90 -12.36
CA GLY A 119 13.63 -42.80 -13.25
C GLY A 119 12.64 -41.81 -12.62
N ASN A 120 12.73 -41.58 -11.30
CA ASN A 120 11.87 -40.65 -10.59
C ASN A 120 12.61 -40.02 -9.41
N PHE A 121 12.18 -38.84 -9.00
CA PHE A 121 12.57 -38.24 -7.72
C PHE A 121 11.70 -38.79 -6.58
N ASP A 122 12.23 -38.82 -5.35
CA ASP A 122 11.50 -39.24 -4.14
C ASP A 122 11.84 -38.39 -2.91
N ARG A 123 12.45 -37.22 -3.17
CA ARG A 123 12.81 -36.18 -2.21
C ARG A 123 12.62 -34.83 -2.86
N ASP A 124 12.02 -33.90 -2.13
CA ASP A 124 11.74 -32.54 -2.62
C ASP A 124 13.00 -31.80 -3.06
N TYR A 125 14.16 -32.08 -2.44
CA TYR A 125 15.41 -31.41 -2.80
C TYR A 125 16.04 -31.91 -4.11
N HIS A 126 15.65 -33.08 -4.64
CA HIS A 126 16.28 -33.62 -5.87
C HIS A 126 16.03 -32.74 -7.11
N ILE A 127 14.90 -32.04 -7.19
CA ILE A 127 14.66 -31.13 -8.31
C ILE A 127 15.60 -29.91 -8.24
N PHE A 128 15.96 -29.45 -7.04
CA PHE A 128 16.94 -28.39 -6.87
C PHE A 128 18.36 -28.89 -7.17
N ASP A 129 18.72 -30.10 -6.75
CA ASP A 129 19.98 -30.74 -7.16
C ASP A 129 20.08 -30.83 -8.70
N TYR A 130 18.97 -31.15 -9.39
CA TYR A 130 18.90 -31.13 -10.85
C TYR A 130 19.17 -29.73 -11.44
N LEU A 131 18.52 -28.69 -10.88
CA LEU A 131 18.72 -27.31 -11.32
C LEU A 131 20.18 -26.88 -11.16
N GLU A 132 20.79 -27.16 -10.01
CA GLU A 132 22.19 -26.81 -9.73
C GLU A 132 23.18 -27.55 -10.62
N ALA A 133 22.91 -28.84 -10.91
CA ALA A 133 23.75 -29.64 -11.80
C ALA A 133 23.62 -29.23 -13.28
N THR A 134 22.43 -28.80 -13.70
CA THR A 134 22.12 -28.48 -15.11
C THR A 134 22.44 -27.04 -15.44
N TYR A 135 22.08 -26.11 -14.57
CA TYR A 135 22.22 -24.67 -14.75
C TYR A 135 23.29 -24.14 -13.79
N THR A 136 24.56 -24.37 -14.13
CA THR A 136 25.71 -24.04 -13.25
C THR A 136 26.04 -22.55 -13.17
N SER A 137 25.38 -21.72 -13.99
CA SER A 137 25.58 -20.26 -14.04
C SER A 137 24.28 -19.56 -14.48
N PRO A 138 23.19 -19.70 -13.70
CA PRO A 138 21.92 -19.07 -14.04
C PRO A 138 22.02 -17.55 -13.88
N SER A 139 21.25 -16.83 -14.70
CA SER A 139 21.12 -15.38 -14.64
C SER A 139 19.86 -14.99 -13.87
N GLU A 140 19.89 -13.80 -13.25
CA GLU A 140 18.71 -13.22 -12.61
C GLU A 140 17.53 -13.17 -13.58
N GLY A 141 16.38 -13.71 -13.17
CA GLY A 141 15.17 -13.80 -13.98
C GLY A 141 15.08 -15.02 -14.90
N ASP A 142 16.07 -15.92 -14.90
CA ASP A 142 15.98 -17.19 -15.63
C ASP A 142 14.80 -18.02 -15.11
N PHE A 143 13.91 -18.46 -16.00
CA PHE A 143 12.74 -19.26 -15.66
C PHE A 143 12.67 -20.55 -16.48
N TYR A 144 12.52 -21.68 -15.79
CA TYR A 144 12.40 -23.01 -16.38
C TYR A 144 11.13 -23.72 -15.92
N SER A 145 10.40 -24.35 -16.85
CA SER A 145 9.26 -25.21 -16.54
C SER A 145 9.67 -26.67 -16.68
N LEU A 146 9.74 -27.41 -15.59
CA LEU A 146 10.21 -28.80 -15.57
C LEU A 146 9.07 -29.74 -15.24
N ARG A 147 8.87 -30.74 -16.09
CA ARG A 147 8.00 -31.89 -15.85
C ARG A 147 8.83 -33.09 -15.42
N TYR A 148 8.50 -33.69 -14.29
CA TYR A 148 9.29 -34.76 -13.70
C TYR A 148 8.42 -35.76 -12.93
N ARG A 149 8.89 -37.00 -12.85
CA ARG A 149 8.21 -38.06 -12.09
C ARG A 149 8.63 -38.01 -10.63
N PHE A 150 7.67 -38.13 -9.74
CA PHE A 150 7.89 -38.06 -8.29
C PHE A 150 7.20 -39.23 -7.57
N TYR A 151 7.86 -39.80 -6.57
CA TYR A 151 7.32 -40.90 -5.77
C TYR A 151 7.16 -40.52 -4.31
N ALA A 152 5.91 -40.56 -3.83
CA ALA A 152 5.54 -40.33 -2.43
C ALA A 152 4.45 -41.32 -1.99
N GLY A 153 4.80 -42.59 -1.86
CA GLY A 153 3.83 -43.67 -1.59
C GLY A 153 3.02 -44.10 -2.83
N GLY A 154 3.19 -43.39 -3.93
CA GLY A 154 2.75 -43.68 -5.30
C GLY A 154 3.50 -42.76 -6.26
N GLU A 155 3.59 -43.13 -7.53
CA GLU A 155 4.19 -42.28 -8.57
C GLU A 155 3.16 -41.26 -9.09
N SER A 156 3.60 -40.02 -9.21
CA SER A 156 2.89 -38.93 -9.88
C SER A 156 3.84 -38.21 -10.86
N THR A 157 3.25 -37.46 -11.78
CA THR A 157 4.00 -36.50 -12.61
C THR A 157 3.68 -35.11 -12.14
N LEU A 158 4.71 -34.32 -11.86
CA LEU A 158 4.60 -32.92 -11.47
C LEU A 158 5.14 -32.05 -12.61
N THR A 159 4.55 -30.88 -12.82
CA THR A 159 5.11 -29.83 -13.68
C THR A 159 5.24 -28.56 -12.85
N ASP A 160 6.46 -28.12 -12.60
CA ASP A 160 6.72 -26.93 -11.78
C ASP A 160 7.67 -25.96 -12.47
N GLY A 161 7.54 -24.69 -12.08
CA GLY A 161 8.35 -23.59 -12.57
C GLY A 161 9.45 -23.26 -11.58
N PHE A 162 10.59 -22.82 -12.09
CA PHE A 162 11.75 -22.47 -11.27
C PHE A 162 12.32 -21.15 -11.78
N LEU A 163 12.25 -20.12 -10.95
CA LEU A 163 12.76 -18.77 -11.23
C LEU A 163 14.04 -18.56 -10.41
N PHE A 164 15.12 -18.14 -11.06
CA PHE A 164 16.35 -17.76 -10.37
C PHE A 164 16.33 -16.26 -10.06
N GLU A 165 16.22 -15.92 -8.78
CA GLU A 165 16.24 -14.53 -8.31
C GLU A 165 17.03 -14.39 -7.01
N ASN A 166 17.74 -13.28 -6.85
CA ASN A 166 18.57 -12.97 -5.68
C ASN A 166 19.59 -14.06 -5.31
N GLY A 167 20.06 -14.82 -6.30
CA GLY A 167 21.02 -15.91 -6.10
C GLY A 167 20.41 -17.25 -5.68
N GLU A 168 19.08 -17.38 -5.65
CA GLU A 168 18.38 -18.60 -5.23
C GLU A 168 17.27 -19.00 -6.23
N TRP A 169 16.95 -20.31 -6.26
CA TRP A 169 15.83 -20.83 -7.05
C TRP A 169 14.53 -20.81 -6.26
N SER A 170 13.50 -20.17 -6.81
CA SER A 170 12.13 -20.18 -6.29
C SER A 170 11.25 -21.11 -7.12
N ARG A 171 10.53 -22.03 -6.45
CA ARG A 171 9.61 -23.00 -7.08
C ARG A 171 8.19 -22.43 -7.18
N PHE A 172 7.59 -22.61 -8.34
CA PHE A 172 6.18 -22.34 -8.66
C PHE A 172 5.49 -23.66 -8.90
N ALA A 173 4.70 -24.12 -7.92
CA ALA A 173 3.97 -25.36 -8.08
C ALA A 173 2.91 -25.23 -9.20
N GLY A 174 2.93 -26.16 -10.15
CA GLY A 174 1.86 -26.27 -11.14
C GLY A 174 0.67 -27.06 -10.60
N PHE A 175 -0.48 -26.91 -11.26
CA PHE A 175 -1.64 -27.74 -10.95
C PHE A 175 -1.37 -29.22 -11.27
N THR A 176 -1.84 -30.08 -10.37
CA THR A 176 -1.86 -31.52 -10.55
C THR A 176 -2.90 -31.93 -11.60
N GLU A 177 -2.75 -33.14 -12.15
CA GLU A 177 -3.73 -33.70 -13.09
C GLU A 177 -5.15 -33.77 -12.51
N ASP A 178 -5.28 -34.10 -11.22
CA ASP A 178 -6.58 -34.14 -10.54
C ASP A 178 -7.19 -32.74 -10.34
N GLU A 179 -6.37 -31.70 -10.16
CA GLU A 179 -6.84 -30.31 -10.10
C GLU A 179 -7.32 -29.84 -11.47
N TYR A 180 -6.59 -30.14 -12.55
CA TYR A 180 -7.05 -29.90 -13.92
C TYR A 180 -8.37 -30.60 -14.22
N LYS A 181 -8.48 -31.87 -13.83
CA LYS A 181 -9.71 -32.65 -13.97
C LYS A 181 -10.87 -32.04 -13.16
N SER A 182 -10.58 -31.52 -11.98
CA SER A 182 -11.58 -30.81 -11.14
C SER A 182 -12.03 -29.50 -11.80
N MET A 183 -11.14 -28.85 -12.55
CA MET A 183 -11.46 -27.69 -13.41
C MET A 183 -12.18 -28.08 -14.71
N GLY A 184 -12.42 -29.37 -14.94
CA GLY A 184 -13.13 -29.89 -16.12
C GLY A 184 -12.23 -30.15 -17.33
N GLU A 185 -10.91 -30.12 -17.17
CA GLU A 185 -9.99 -30.45 -18.25
C GLU A 185 -9.84 -31.97 -18.43
N SER A 186 -9.66 -32.38 -19.69
CA SER A 186 -9.38 -33.78 -20.04
C SER A 186 -7.88 -34.10 -20.10
N TYR A 187 -7.04 -33.06 -20.10
CA TYR A 187 -5.59 -33.13 -20.10
C TYR A 187 -5.06 -32.14 -19.06
N PRO A 188 -3.82 -32.29 -18.57
CA PRO A 188 -3.25 -31.35 -17.60
C PRO A 188 -2.80 -30.03 -18.26
N ASN A 189 -3.70 -29.36 -18.98
CA ASN A 189 -3.51 -28.05 -19.63
C ASN A 189 -4.87 -27.45 -20.02
N PHE A 190 -4.91 -26.13 -20.18
CA PHE A 190 -6.05 -25.43 -20.80
C PHE A 190 -5.84 -25.21 -22.30
N SER A 191 -6.93 -24.93 -23.01
CA SER A 191 -6.91 -24.63 -24.45
C SER A 191 -6.63 -23.15 -24.75
N SER A 192 -6.86 -22.25 -23.79
CA SER A 192 -6.61 -20.81 -23.95
C SER A 192 -6.38 -20.09 -22.62
N HIS A 193 -5.81 -18.88 -22.70
CA HIS A 193 -5.70 -17.98 -21.53
C HIS A 193 -7.07 -17.58 -20.99
N ASP A 194 -8.07 -17.35 -21.86
CA ASP A 194 -9.42 -16.97 -21.44
C ASP A 194 -10.08 -18.09 -20.61
N GLU A 195 -9.87 -19.34 -21.01
CA GLU A 195 -10.36 -20.50 -20.26
C GLU A 195 -9.68 -20.60 -18.89
N ALA A 196 -8.35 -20.47 -18.85
CA ALA A 196 -7.57 -20.46 -17.61
C ALA A 196 -8.01 -19.33 -16.67
N ALA A 197 -8.18 -18.11 -17.19
CA ALA A 197 -8.61 -16.93 -16.43
C ALA A 197 -10.02 -17.08 -15.82
N LEU A 198 -10.90 -17.86 -16.45
CA LEU A 198 -12.23 -18.16 -15.92
C LEU A 198 -12.19 -19.29 -14.88
N LYS A 199 -11.41 -20.34 -15.12
CA LYS A 199 -11.45 -21.58 -14.31
C LYS A 199 -10.56 -21.52 -13.08
N ILE A 200 -9.35 -20.95 -13.19
CA ILE A 200 -8.39 -20.93 -12.09
C ILE A 200 -8.93 -20.22 -10.85
N PRO A 201 -9.48 -18.99 -10.94
CA PRO A 201 -10.02 -18.31 -9.76
C PRO A 201 -11.12 -19.09 -9.04
N LEU A 202 -11.89 -19.90 -9.78
CA LEU A 202 -12.94 -20.76 -9.21
C LEU A 202 -12.38 -21.99 -8.49
N ALA A 203 -11.18 -22.45 -8.87
CA ALA A 203 -10.51 -23.59 -8.24
C ALA A 203 -9.69 -23.20 -7.01
N LEU A 204 -9.17 -21.97 -6.96
CA LEU A 204 -8.31 -21.48 -5.86
C LEU A 204 -8.92 -21.66 -4.45
N PRO A 205 -10.23 -21.48 -4.20
CA PRO A 205 -10.82 -21.76 -2.89
C PRO A 205 -10.59 -23.20 -2.40
N ASP A 206 -10.71 -24.18 -3.29
CA ASP A 206 -10.51 -25.59 -2.95
C ASP A 206 -9.03 -25.94 -2.77
N ILE A 207 -8.15 -25.28 -3.51
CA ILE A 207 -6.69 -25.42 -3.39
C ILE A 207 -6.21 -24.85 -2.05
N PHE A 208 -6.68 -23.66 -1.68
CA PHE A 208 -6.26 -22.97 -0.44
C PHE A 208 -7.13 -23.30 0.79
N LYS A 209 -8.05 -24.27 0.73
CA LYS A 209 -8.95 -24.60 1.84
C LYS A 209 -8.25 -24.98 3.15
N PHE A 210 -7.01 -25.47 3.09
CA PHE A 210 -6.19 -25.81 4.26
C PHE A 210 -5.12 -24.75 4.59
N SER A 211 -5.03 -23.69 3.78
CA SER A 211 -4.17 -22.52 4.00
C SER A 211 -4.93 -21.27 3.58
N PRO A 212 -5.98 -20.88 4.33
CA PRO A 212 -6.88 -19.81 3.95
C PRO A 212 -6.12 -18.49 3.83
N LYS A 213 -6.55 -17.67 2.87
CA LYS A 213 -5.93 -16.39 2.53
C LYS A 213 -6.77 -15.22 3.05
N SER A 214 -6.09 -14.11 3.32
CA SER A 214 -6.71 -12.86 3.76
C SER A 214 -7.05 -11.98 2.56
N ALA A 215 -8.02 -11.08 2.71
CA ALA A 215 -8.28 -10.08 1.69
C ALA A 215 -7.00 -9.27 1.40
N GLY A 216 -6.70 -9.07 0.12
CA GLY A 216 -5.46 -8.45 -0.36
C GLY A 216 -4.30 -9.43 -0.61
N ASP A 217 -4.40 -10.69 -0.15
CA ASP A 217 -3.35 -11.69 -0.43
C ASP A 217 -3.26 -11.94 -1.94
N ILE A 218 -2.03 -11.84 -2.46
CA ILE A 218 -1.71 -12.18 -3.84
C ILE A 218 -1.01 -13.54 -3.85
N VAL A 219 -1.48 -14.45 -4.68
CA VAL A 219 -0.90 -15.78 -4.88
C VAL A 219 -0.54 -15.96 -6.34
N GLN A 220 0.50 -16.74 -6.59
CA GLN A 220 0.93 -17.10 -7.93
C GLN A 220 0.50 -18.53 -8.20
N ALA A 221 -0.10 -18.77 -9.36
CA ALA A 221 -0.42 -20.11 -9.81
C ALA A 221 0.17 -20.36 -11.20
N MET A 222 0.81 -21.51 -11.34
CA MET A 222 1.35 -21.96 -12.61
C MET A 222 0.38 -22.92 -13.29
N TYR A 223 0.11 -22.66 -14.56
CA TYR A 223 -0.72 -23.50 -15.40
C TYR A 223 -0.10 -23.70 -16.77
N GLU A 224 -0.58 -24.72 -17.47
CA GLU A 224 -0.11 -25.14 -18.77
C GLU A 224 -1.13 -24.79 -19.86
N LEU A 225 -0.66 -24.35 -21.02
CA LEU A 225 -1.45 -24.25 -22.23
C LEU A 225 -0.90 -25.15 -23.33
N TYR A 226 -1.77 -25.89 -23.99
CA TYR A 226 -1.42 -26.60 -25.21
C TYR A 226 -1.26 -25.60 -26.37
N LYS A 227 -0.06 -25.54 -26.97
CA LYS A 227 0.27 -24.61 -28.05
C LYS A 227 0.12 -25.21 -29.44
N GLY A 228 -0.31 -26.46 -29.54
CA GLY A 228 -0.35 -27.21 -30.80
C GLY A 228 0.97 -27.90 -31.11
N GLY A 229 0.95 -28.88 -32.02
CA GLY A 229 2.15 -29.56 -32.50
C GLY A 229 2.88 -30.41 -31.44
N GLY A 230 2.20 -30.76 -30.34
CA GLY A 230 2.81 -31.48 -29.22
C GLY A 230 3.57 -30.57 -28.23
N VAL A 231 3.51 -29.25 -28.42
CA VAL A 231 4.15 -28.27 -27.53
C VAL A 231 3.16 -27.85 -26.45
N THR A 232 3.64 -27.87 -25.20
CA THR A 232 2.94 -27.32 -24.05
C THR A 232 3.82 -26.26 -23.40
N LYS A 233 3.21 -25.14 -23.03
CA LYS A 233 3.90 -24.01 -22.41
C LYS A 233 3.26 -23.68 -21.08
N SER A 234 4.08 -23.51 -20.05
CA SER A 234 3.64 -23.08 -18.73
C SER A 234 3.66 -21.57 -18.60
N TYR A 235 2.71 -21.05 -17.83
CA TYR A 235 2.54 -19.65 -17.51
C TYR A 235 2.30 -19.53 -16.01
N VAL A 236 2.99 -18.58 -15.38
CA VAL A 236 2.68 -18.13 -14.03
C VAL A 236 1.76 -16.93 -14.13
N ASN A 237 0.66 -16.95 -13.39
CA ASN A 237 -0.22 -15.80 -13.27
C ASN A 237 -0.52 -15.49 -11.80
N ASN A 238 -0.80 -14.22 -11.54
CA ASN A 238 -1.02 -13.70 -10.21
C ASN A 238 -2.53 -13.55 -9.97
N TYR A 239 -2.99 -13.90 -8.77
CA TYR A 239 -4.38 -13.83 -8.38
C TYR A 239 -4.49 -13.16 -7.02
N VAL A 240 -5.49 -12.29 -6.86
CA VAL A 240 -5.75 -11.58 -5.61
C VAL A 240 -7.07 -12.04 -5.02
N PHE A 241 -7.09 -12.22 -3.69
CA PHE A 241 -8.29 -12.54 -2.95
C PHE A 241 -8.92 -11.27 -2.37
N ASP A 242 -10.20 -11.02 -2.65
CA ASP A 242 -10.92 -9.83 -2.14
C ASP A 242 -11.56 -10.04 -0.75
N GLY A 243 -11.40 -11.24 -0.17
CA GLY A 243 -12.08 -11.67 1.07
C GLY A 243 -13.29 -12.57 0.83
N SER A 244 -13.78 -12.66 -0.40
CA SER A 244 -14.89 -13.52 -0.83
C SER A 244 -14.54 -14.33 -2.08
N THR A 245 -13.94 -13.71 -3.09
CA THR A 245 -13.62 -14.32 -4.39
C THR A 245 -12.19 -14.04 -4.82
N TRP A 246 -11.69 -14.89 -5.72
CA TRP A 246 -10.42 -14.69 -6.39
C TRP A 246 -10.64 -14.01 -7.74
N SER A 247 -9.69 -13.18 -8.14
CA SER A 247 -9.61 -12.60 -9.48
C SER A 247 -8.15 -12.52 -9.94
N THR A 248 -7.91 -12.34 -11.23
CA THR A 248 -6.55 -12.08 -11.75
C THR A 248 -6.04 -10.76 -11.19
N TYR A 249 -4.82 -10.76 -10.67
CA TYR A 249 -4.13 -9.58 -10.20
C TYR A 249 -3.53 -8.83 -11.39
N ASN A 250 -3.97 -7.60 -11.60
CA ASN A 250 -3.65 -6.82 -12.81
C ASN A 250 -2.45 -5.88 -12.62
N ASN A 251 -1.49 -6.24 -11.77
CA ASN A 251 -0.30 -5.42 -11.48
C ASN A 251 -0.61 -4.04 -10.88
N VAL A 252 -1.75 -3.92 -10.20
CA VAL A 252 -2.20 -2.69 -9.54
C VAL A 252 -2.59 -3.02 -8.10
N ALA A 253 -1.99 -2.31 -7.16
CA ALA A 253 -2.35 -2.34 -5.75
C ALA A 253 -3.13 -1.08 -5.37
N GLU A 254 -4.01 -1.18 -4.39
CA GLU A 254 -4.61 0.00 -3.76
C GLU A 254 -3.76 0.44 -2.57
N GLU A 255 -3.37 1.70 -2.57
CA GLU A 255 -2.57 2.34 -1.52
C GLU A 255 -3.37 3.48 -0.90
N THR A 256 -3.08 3.81 0.35
CA THR A 256 -3.74 4.92 1.05
C THR A 256 -2.73 5.80 1.76
N ILE A 257 -2.81 7.11 1.50
CA ILE A 257 -1.94 8.13 2.10
C ILE A 257 -2.81 9.21 2.74
N LYS A 258 -2.37 9.73 3.89
CA LYS A 258 -2.99 10.89 4.53
C LYS A 258 -2.29 12.17 4.09
N PHE A 259 -3.06 13.23 3.94
CA PHE A 259 -2.60 14.58 3.67
C PHE A 259 -3.19 15.52 4.71
N GLY A 260 -2.40 16.47 5.17
CA GLY A 260 -2.84 17.57 6.02
C GLY A 260 -2.70 18.88 5.26
N HIS A 261 -3.64 19.80 5.42
CA HIS A 261 -3.53 21.15 4.87
C HIS A 261 -2.84 22.06 5.89
N ASP A 262 -1.75 22.71 5.52
CA ASP A 262 -0.92 23.54 6.42
C ASP A 262 -1.32 25.03 6.46
N GLY A 263 -2.46 25.35 5.84
CA GLY A 263 -2.97 26.70 5.67
C GLY A 263 -2.60 27.34 4.34
N SER A 264 -1.62 26.77 3.62
CA SER A 264 -1.28 27.18 2.26
C SER A 264 -1.52 26.08 1.23
N THR A 265 -1.12 24.85 1.54
CA THR A 265 -1.16 23.70 0.62
C THR A 265 -1.44 22.40 1.36
N TRP A 266 -1.91 21.39 0.62
CA TRP A 266 -1.91 20.02 1.09
C TRP A 266 -0.50 19.45 1.12
N VAL A 267 -0.12 18.79 2.21
CA VAL A 267 1.17 18.11 2.36
C VAL A 267 0.95 16.67 2.83
N PRO A 268 1.75 15.70 2.35
CA PRO A 268 1.68 14.33 2.86
C PRO A 268 1.83 14.31 4.39
N ASP A 269 0.84 13.76 5.07
CA ASP A 269 0.83 13.58 6.52
C ASP A 269 1.28 12.16 6.87
N ASN A 270 2.59 12.01 7.04
CA ASN A 270 3.19 10.76 7.53
C ASN A 270 3.22 10.71 9.08
N THR A 271 2.41 11.48 9.79
CA THR A 271 2.45 11.55 11.26
C THR A 271 2.03 10.23 11.91
N ILE A 272 2.94 9.63 12.66
CA ILE A 272 2.67 8.38 13.41
C ILE A 272 2.02 8.73 14.75
N LYS A 273 0.86 8.14 15.03
CA LYS A 273 0.24 8.21 16.37
C LYS A 273 0.82 7.10 17.24
N TYR A 274 1.51 7.47 18.31
CA TYR A 274 2.13 6.53 19.23
C TYR A 274 1.60 6.70 20.64
N THR A 275 0.97 5.66 21.19
CA THR A 275 0.53 5.65 22.59
C THR A 275 1.59 4.96 23.43
N LEU A 276 2.11 5.67 24.45
CA LEU A 276 3.11 5.10 25.34
C LEU A 276 2.55 3.88 26.08
N THR A 277 3.33 2.81 26.06
CA THR A 277 3.08 1.54 26.74
C THR A 277 3.75 1.50 28.10
N ALA A 278 3.44 0.48 28.91
CA ALA A 278 4.12 0.28 30.19
C ALA A 278 5.65 0.19 30.06
N ALA A 279 6.14 -0.50 29.02
CA ALA A 279 7.57 -0.65 28.76
C ALA A 279 8.26 0.70 28.45
N ASP A 280 7.53 1.64 27.84
CA ASP A 280 8.07 2.97 27.56
C ASP A 280 8.26 3.78 28.84
N TYR A 281 7.31 3.68 29.78
CA TYR A 281 7.48 4.30 31.09
C TYR A 281 8.59 3.62 31.89
N ASP A 282 8.72 2.29 31.83
CA ASP A 282 9.84 1.58 32.46
C ASP A 282 11.19 2.10 31.95
N LEU A 283 11.32 2.29 30.63
CA LEU A 283 12.54 2.76 29.96
C LEU A 283 13.04 4.11 30.51
N VAL A 284 12.11 5.01 30.86
CA VAL A 284 12.44 6.36 31.35
C VAL A 284 12.28 6.53 32.86
N GLY A 285 12.16 5.42 33.60
CA GLY A 285 12.10 5.39 35.06
C GLY A 285 10.73 5.73 35.66
N ASN A 286 9.66 5.73 34.86
CA ASN A 286 8.28 6.01 35.27
C ASN A 286 7.41 4.75 35.37
N GLY A 287 8.01 3.57 35.24
CA GLY A 287 7.35 2.26 35.27
C GLY A 287 6.38 2.02 36.43
N ASN A 288 6.76 2.48 37.63
CA ASN A 288 5.99 2.21 38.85
C ASN A 288 4.55 2.74 38.81
N TYR A 289 4.30 3.85 38.12
CA TYR A 289 2.97 4.43 37.99
C TYR A 289 2.47 4.50 36.55
N GLY A 290 3.33 4.24 35.56
CA GLY A 290 2.98 4.32 34.14
C GLY A 290 2.49 5.71 33.70
N ASN A 291 3.03 6.77 34.30
CA ASN A 291 2.71 8.16 33.98
C ASN A 291 3.86 9.14 34.32
N PHE A 292 3.76 10.35 33.78
CA PHE A 292 4.61 11.48 34.14
C PHE A 292 3.95 12.34 35.23
N ASP A 293 4.64 12.61 36.35
CA ASP A 293 4.12 13.40 37.46
C ASP A 293 4.42 14.89 37.22
N VAL A 294 3.41 15.63 36.75
CA VAL A 294 3.55 17.03 36.31
C VAL A 294 3.20 18.05 37.39
N ARG A 295 2.90 17.60 38.62
CA ARG A 295 2.57 18.51 39.73
C ARG A 295 3.75 19.42 40.05
N GLY A 296 3.45 20.61 40.58
CA GLY A 296 4.48 21.57 40.98
C GLY A 296 5.57 20.97 41.87
N GLY A 297 6.83 21.11 41.46
CA GLY A 297 8.03 20.59 42.13
C GLY A 297 8.33 19.12 41.84
N LYS A 298 7.69 18.49 40.85
CA LYS A 298 7.92 17.09 40.46
C LYS A 298 8.84 16.99 39.24
N ALA A 299 9.38 15.79 39.04
CA ALA A 299 10.43 15.54 38.07
C ALA A 299 10.00 15.85 36.63
N GLU A 300 8.75 15.54 36.27
CA GLU A 300 8.23 15.73 34.92
C GLU A 300 7.35 16.99 34.76
N GLU A 301 7.42 17.95 35.69
CA GLU A 301 6.65 19.21 35.63
C GLU A 301 6.88 19.96 34.30
N SER A 302 8.14 20.08 33.88
CA SER A 302 8.51 20.84 32.70
C SER A 302 8.21 20.08 31.40
N VAL A 303 7.92 20.82 30.32
CA VAL A 303 7.71 20.21 29.00
C VAL A 303 9.01 19.64 28.43
N GLU A 304 10.14 20.28 28.75
CA GLU A 304 11.48 19.87 28.31
C GLU A 304 11.86 18.51 28.87
N VAL A 305 11.61 18.24 30.17
CA VAL A 305 11.87 16.91 30.75
C VAL A 305 11.02 15.83 30.08
N ARG A 306 9.76 16.15 29.77
CA ARG A 306 8.88 15.20 29.08
C ARG A 306 9.31 14.99 27.63
N LEU A 307 9.76 16.04 26.95
CA LEU A 307 10.32 15.95 25.60
C LEU A 307 11.57 15.06 25.60
N ASP A 308 12.49 15.22 26.56
CA ASP A 308 13.70 14.37 26.67
C ASP A 308 13.35 12.89 26.87
N LYS A 309 12.34 12.61 27.71
CA LYS A 309 11.84 11.24 27.93
C LYS A 309 11.20 10.69 26.66
N ILE A 310 10.34 11.45 26.01
CA ILE A 310 9.69 11.06 24.75
C ILE A 310 10.74 10.84 23.65
N ASN A 311 11.76 11.68 23.57
CA ASN A 311 12.88 11.54 22.64
C ASN A 311 13.63 10.22 22.89
N THR A 312 13.95 9.91 24.15
CA THR A 312 14.57 8.64 24.54
C THR A 312 13.72 7.43 24.11
N ILE A 313 12.41 7.49 24.33
CA ILE A 313 11.47 6.41 23.96
C ILE A 313 11.41 6.24 22.44
N LEU A 314 11.20 7.33 21.70
CA LEU A 314 11.05 7.26 20.25
C LEU A 314 12.35 6.85 19.55
N LEU A 315 13.52 7.31 20.01
CA LEU A 315 14.81 6.85 19.48
C LEU A 315 15.09 5.37 19.79
N ASN A 316 14.61 4.87 20.93
CA ASN A 316 14.73 3.45 21.28
C ASN A 316 13.79 2.57 20.46
N ASN A 317 12.54 2.99 20.32
CA ASN A 317 11.49 2.16 19.70
C ASN A 317 11.48 2.27 18.17
N PHE A 318 11.90 3.41 17.63
CA PHE A 318 11.94 3.70 16.21
C PHE A 318 13.34 4.19 15.79
N PRO A 319 14.39 3.37 15.98
CA PRO A 319 15.78 3.78 15.70
C PRO A 319 16.07 4.05 14.22
N SER A 320 15.17 3.61 13.32
CA SER A 320 15.24 3.78 11.87
C SER A 320 14.37 4.90 11.33
N SER A 321 13.76 5.74 12.19
CA SER A 321 12.97 6.89 11.74
C SER A 321 13.82 7.85 10.91
N ALA A 322 13.29 8.26 9.76
CA ALA A 322 13.95 9.21 8.86
C ALA A 322 13.84 10.65 9.37
N GLU A 323 14.81 11.50 9.01
CA GLU A 323 14.75 12.95 9.26
C GLU A 323 13.42 13.53 8.76
N GLY A 324 12.77 14.35 9.58
CA GLY A 324 11.44 14.91 9.30
C GLY A 324 10.26 14.02 9.71
N GLN A 325 10.49 12.81 10.24
CA GLN A 325 9.40 11.95 10.72
C GLN A 325 8.65 12.61 11.89
N LYS A 326 7.32 12.75 11.74
CA LYS A 326 6.42 13.35 12.73
C LYS A 326 5.76 12.28 13.60
N TYR A 327 5.57 12.58 14.89
CA TYR A 327 4.79 11.78 15.82
C TYR A 327 3.79 12.64 16.59
N VAL A 328 2.62 12.07 16.88
CA VAL A 328 1.72 12.50 17.96
C VAL A 328 1.82 11.44 19.05
N VAL A 329 2.49 11.78 20.15
CA VAL A 329 2.71 10.86 21.26
C VAL A 329 1.64 11.09 22.32
N SER A 330 0.79 10.09 22.56
CA SER A 330 -0.19 10.08 23.64
C SER A 330 0.41 9.43 24.88
N TYR A 331 0.42 10.14 26.01
CA TYR A 331 1.02 9.68 27.26
C TYR A 331 0.18 10.06 28.49
N ASN A 332 0.23 9.20 29.50
CA ASN A 332 -0.43 9.37 30.77
C ASN A 332 0.31 10.37 31.64
N VAL A 333 -0.45 11.23 32.30
CA VAL A 333 0.04 12.29 33.18
C VAL A 333 -0.69 12.22 34.51
N TYR A 334 0.03 12.57 35.58
CA TYR A 334 -0.56 12.83 36.89
C TYR A 334 -0.37 14.30 37.30
N SER A 335 -1.44 15.08 37.17
CA SER A 335 -1.51 16.50 37.57
C SER A 335 -2.06 16.71 38.99
N GLY A 336 -2.39 15.61 39.67
CA GLY A 336 -3.35 15.57 40.79
C GLY A 336 -4.59 14.74 40.45
N ALA A 337 -4.81 14.48 39.15
CA ALA A 337 -5.70 13.44 38.62
C ALA A 337 -4.98 12.68 37.49
N ALA A 338 -5.49 11.50 37.13
CA ALA A 338 -5.00 10.76 35.97
C ALA A 338 -5.55 11.38 34.68
N GLU A 339 -4.66 11.74 33.77
CA GLU A 339 -4.98 12.41 32.51
C GLU A 339 -4.18 11.77 31.36
N ILE A 340 -4.62 11.99 30.13
CA ILE A 340 -3.89 11.61 28.91
C ILE A 340 -3.60 12.90 28.15
N TRP A 341 -2.32 13.17 27.90
CA TRP A 341 -1.86 14.33 27.16
C TRP A 341 -1.20 13.88 25.86
N GLU A 342 -1.16 14.77 24.88
CA GLU A 342 -0.47 14.54 23.61
C GLU A 342 0.72 15.48 23.46
N MET A 343 1.77 15.01 22.78
CA MET A 343 2.91 15.83 22.37
C MET A 343 3.21 15.57 20.90
N LYS A 344 3.20 16.65 20.11
CA LYS A 344 3.55 16.62 18.69
C LYS A 344 5.04 16.89 18.54
N VAL A 345 5.78 15.94 17.97
CA VAL A 345 7.23 16.05 17.76
C VAL A 345 7.63 15.69 16.34
N ILE A 346 8.76 16.23 15.88
CA ILE A 346 9.39 15.92 14.58
C ILE A 346 10.86 15.59 14.78
N LEU A 347 11.36 14.56 14.11
CA LEU A 347 12.79 14.23 14.13
C LEU A 347 13.56 15.28 13.33
N SER A 348 14.41 16.05 14.00
CA SER A 348 15.30 17.02 13.37
C SER A 348 16.71 16.96 13.94
N GLY A 349 17.71 16.80 13.07
CA GLY A 349 19.12 16.74 13.47
C GLY A 349 19.43 15.58 14.42
N GLY A 350 18.72 14.47 14.29
CA GLY A 350 18.88 13.28 15.15
C GLY A 350 18.19 13.35 16.52
N ALA A 351 17.37 14.37 16.78
CA ALA A 351 16.59 14.49 18.01
C ALA A 351 15.14 14.91 17.68
N TYR A 352 14.18 14.43 18.46
CA TYR A 352 12.80 14.89 18.36
C TYR A 352 12.65 16.28 19.01
N VAL A 353 12.12 17.25 18.24
CA VAL A 353 11.78 18.60 18.67
C VAL A 353 10.27 18.81 18.59
N LEU A 354 9.71 19.75 19.37
CA LEU A 354 8.28 20.09 19.28
C LEU A 354 7.96 20.67 17.89
N GLN A 355 6.81 20.25 17.34
CA GLN A 355 6.30 20.73 16.04
C GLN A 355 5.79 22.18 16.11
#